data_AF-A0A0G3IG49-F1
#
_entry.id   AF-A0A0G3IG49-F1
#
_cell.length_a   1.000
_cell.length_b   1.000
_cell.length_c   1.000
_cell.angle_alpha   90.00
_cell.angle_beta   90.00
_cell.angle_gamma   90.00
#
_symmetry.space_group_name_H-M   'P 1'
#
loop_
_entity.id
_entity.type
_entity.pdbx_description
1 polymer ?
#
loop_
_entity_poly.entity_id
_entity_poly.type
_entity_poly.pdbx_seq_one_letter_code
_entity_poly.pdbx_strand_id
1 'polypeptide(L)'
;MSGALTAAACGIAPTANATCASFFGINNGGGCGSSPTSIAIAVGTGAQAYAEGVLGTAVAIGTDSIASIPSGGRNFVDVATAFGDNALAEAGGLLTVALAAGQNLSALAATGLSSYLPVANVAINLGFSPTNNLSVAEGVGNVSVNLFGSGAGQDVRAIGLGNIAINLGGTSNAVRASVGTGTPAYFSSALNIGGSGNLVQAGSGPLAIAGALNQFGATVTQFAPGINLFTRVALAAAARVLKVHAATTASHVTVKAAPATLSGSAAHQKPVGHPAGVGHAR
;
A
#
# COMPACT_ATOMS: atom_id res chain seq x y z
N MET A 1 -0.03 47.71 12.96
CA MET A 1 0.37 47.76 11.53
C MET A 1 -0.59 46.86 10.77
N SER A 2 -1.20 47.37 9.71
CA SER A 2 -2.26 46.66 8.98
C SER A 2 -1.70 45.98 7.72
N GLY A 3 -2.36 44.90 7.30
CA GLY A 3 -2.47 44.55 5.88
C GLY A 3 -1.52 43.47 5.35
N ALA A 4 -2.11 42.30 5.08
CA ALA A 4 -1.89 41.54 3.83
C ALA A 4 -2.99 40.47 3.73
N LEU A 5 -4.21 40.86 3.32
CA LEU A 5 -5.25 39.90 2.97
C LEU A 5 -4.96 39.43 1.54
N THR A 6 -4.35 38.25 1.41
CA THR A 6 -3.99 37.69 0.10
C THR A 6 -5.25 37.37 -0.69
N ALA A 7 -5.53 38.15 -1.73
CA ALA A 7 -6.63 37.89 -2.64
C ALA A 7 -6.35 36.59 -3.40
N ALA A 8 -7.05 35.52 -3.03
CA ALA A 8 -7.10 34.30 -3.83
C ALA A 8 -7.74 34.67 -5.17
N ALA A 9 -7.00 34.50 -6.26
CA ALA A 9 -7.53 34.70 -7.59
C ALA A 9 -8.60 33.63 -7.85
N CYS A 10 -9.87 34.05 -7.88
CA CYS A 10 -10.95 33.23 -8.42
C CYS A 10 -10.74 33.06 -9.93
N GLY A 11 -9.85 32.13 -10.29
CA GLY A 11 -9.92 31.50 -11.60
C GLY A 11 -11.31 30.92 -11.75
N ILE A 12 -12.02 31.33 -12.80
CA ILE A 12 -13.30 30.73 -13.18
C ILE A 12 -13.02 29.26 -13.50
N ALA A 13 -13.26 28.39 -12.52
CA ALA A 13 -13.31 26.95 -12.75
C ALA A 13 -14.33 26.68 -13.85
N PRO A 14 -14.03 25.79 -14.81
CA PRO A 14 -14.96 25.49 -15.90
C PRO A 14 -16.31 25.05 -15.34
N THR A 15 -17.39 25.46 -15.99
CA THR A 15 -18.77 25.21 -15.54
C THR A 15 -19.06 23.71 -15.46
N ALA A 16 -18.94 23.16 -14.26
CA ALA A 16 -19.30 21.80 -13.95
C ALA A 16 -20.82 21.64 -14.06
N ASN A 17 -21.27 20.67 -14.86
CA ASN A 17 -22.68 20.48 -15.17
C ASN A 17 -23.25 19.37 -14.26
N ALA A 18 -23.27 19.66 -12.95
CA ALA A 18 -23.63 18.70 -11.91
C ALA A 18 -25.04 18.93 -11.35
N THR A 19 -25.85 17.86 -11.33
CA THR A 19 -27.11 17.80 -10.59
C THR A 19 -26.79 17.48 -9.13
N CYS A 20 -27.07 18.43 -8.23
CA CYS A 20 -26.94 18.23 -6.79
C CYS A 20 -28.27 17.75 -6.17
N ALA A 21 -28.19 16.71 -5.35
CA ALA A 21 -29.18 16.41 -4.32
C ALA A 21 -28.49 16.48 -2.96
N SER A 22 -28.90 17.42 -2.11
CA SER A 22 -28.44 17.48 -0.73
C SER A 22 -29.63 17.29 0.19
N PHE A 23 -29.51 16.31 1.07
CA PHE A 23 -30.37 16.23 2.24
C PHE A 23 -29.62 16.99 3.34
N PHE A 24 -30.14 18.18 3.69
CA PHE A 24 -29.58 19.18 4.64
C PHE A 24 -28.51 20.17 4.11
N GLY A 25 -28.61 20.64 2.85
CA GLY A 25 -27.64 21.57 2.25
C GLY A 25 -28.08 22.26 0.95
N ILE A 26 -27.26 23.21 0.46
CA ILE A 26 -27.57 24.13 -0.64
C ILE A 26 -26.88 23.70 -1.95
N ASN A 27 -27.63 23.66 -3.04
CA ASN A 27 -27.12 23.44 -4.40
C ASN A 27 -26.61 24.77 -4.99
N ASN A 28 -25.36 24.84 -5.44
CA ASN A 28 -24.87 25.97 -6.23
C ASN A 28 -23.83 25.56 -7.29
N GLY A 29 -24.30 25.07 -8.44
CA GLY A 29 -23.67 25.28 -9.76
C GLY A 29 -22.19 24.94 -9.91
N GLY A 30 -21.69 23.93 -9.20
CA GLY A 30 -20.27 23.53 -9.21
C GLY A 30 -19.87 22.65 -8.04
N GLY A 31 -20.61 22.73 -6.93
CA GLY A 31 -20.49 21.79 -5.81
C GLY A 31 -21.76 21.69 -4.97
N CYS A 32 -21.92 20.56 -4.31
CA CYS A 32 -23.06 20.22 -3.46
C CYS A 32 -22.60 20.21 -2.01
N GLY A 33 -22.83 21.29 -1.26
CA GLY A 33 -22.40 21.44 0.14
C GLY A 33 -23.48 21.09 1.14
N SER A 34 -23.15 20.33 2.18
CA SER A 34 -24.10 19.82 3.18
C SER A 34 -23.60 19.95 4.63
N SER A 35 -24.52 20.21 5.57
CA SER A 35 -24.26 20.72 6.95
C SER A 35 -24.23 19.62 8.04
N PRO A 36 -24.10 19.88 9.37
CA PRO A 36 -23.39 18.99 10.34
C PRO A 36 -23.94 17.56 10.67
N THR A 37 -24.85 16.98 9.87
CA THR A 37 -25.38 15.60 9.99
C THR A 37 -25.78 15.00 8.62
N SER A 38 -25.06 15.30 7.53
CA SER A 38 -25.67 15.36 6.19
C SER A 38 -25.11 14.44 5.10
N ILE A 39 -25.90 14.36 4.04
CA ILE A 39 -25.63 13.62 2.80
C ILE A 39 -25.55 14.62 1.64
N ALA A 40 -24.39 14.70 1.01
CA ALA A 40 -24.14 15.42 -0.24
C ALA A 40 -24.09 14.44 -1.41
N ILE A 41 -24.91 14.66 -2.45
CA ILE A 41 -24.89 13.87 -3.68
C ILE A 41 -24.72 14.81 -4.88
N ALA A 42 -23.71 14.54 -5.70
CA ALA A 42 -23.35 15.28 -6.91
C ALA A 42 -23.31 14.33 -8.12
N VAL A 43 -24.00 14.65 -9.22
CA VAL A 43 -24.04 13.81 -10.42
C VAL A 43 -23.83 14.64 -11.69
N GLY A 44 -22.73 14.44 -12.40
CA GLY A 44 -22.39 15.12 -13.65
C GLY A 44 -20.88 15.34 -13.82
N THR A 45 -20.46 15.89 -14.96
CA THR A 45 -19.05 16.26 -15.19
C THR A 45 -18.64 17.40 -14.26
N GLY A 46 -17.53 17.22 -13.53
CA GLY A 46 -17.08 18.10 -12.47
C GLY A 46 -17.92 18.01 -11.19
N ALA A 47 -18.60 16.89 -10.94
CA ALA A 47 -19.43 16.70 -9.75
C ALA A 47 -18.62 16.76 -8.45
N GLN A 48 -18.83 17.79 -7.63
CA GLN A 48 -18.20 17.91 -6.31
C GLN A 48 -19.25 17.77 -5.22
N ALA A 49 -19.08 16.81 -4.31
CA ALA A 49 -19.91 16.59 -3.13
C ALA A 49 -19.10 16.86 -1.87
N TYR A 50 -19.55 17.84 -1.08
CA TYR A 50 -18.93 18.23 0.19
C TYR A 50 -19.92 18.02 1.32
N ALA A 51 -19.56 17.18 2.30
CA ALA A 51 -20.32 17.05 3.53
C ALA A 51 -19.42 17.33 4.74
N GLU A 52 -19.97 17.95 5.76
CA GLU A 52 -19.34 18.14 7.06
C GLU A 52 -20.31 17.67 8.14
N GLY A 53 -19.82 17.16 9.28
CA GLY A 53 -20.70 16.80 10.38
C GLY A 53 -20.37 15.50 11.10
N VAL A 54 -21.14 15.22 12.16
CA VAL A 54 -20.96 14.01 12.98
C VAL A 54 -21.16 12.73 12.16
N LEU A 55 -22.07 12.77 11.19
CA LEU A 55 -22.31 11.73 10.19
C LEU A 55 -22.19 12.37 8.81
N GLY A 56 -20.99 12.34 8.22
CA GLY A 56 -20.74 12.85 6.89
C GLY A 56 -20.99 11.79 5.82
N THR A 57 -21.68 12.13 4.73
CA THR A 57 -21.75 11.28 3.54
C THR A 57 -21.61 12.13 2.29
N ALA A 58 -20.63 11.83 1.44
CA ALA A 58 -20.40 12.50 0.17
C ALA A 58 -20.41 11.46 -0.97
N VAL A 59 -21.21 11.73 -2.00
CA VAL A 59 -21.36 10.87 -3.18
C VAL A 59 -21.18 11.73 -4.42
N ALA A 60 -20.16 11.47 -5.23
CA ALA A 60 -19.90 12.17 -6.47
C ALA A 60 -19.84 11.20 -7.64
N ILE A 61 -20.54 11.49 -8.74
CA ILE A 61 -20.66 10.60 -9.90
C ILE A 61 -20.44 11.41 -11.18
N GLY A 62 -19.35 11.14 -11.91
CA GLY A 62 -19.01 11.74 -13.20
C GLY A 62 -17.51 11.87 -13.41
N THR A 63 -17.10 12.29 -14.61
CA THR A 63 -15.71 12.70 -14.90
C THR A 63 -15.34 13.91 -14.04
N ASP A 64 -14.10 13.93 -13.51
CA ASP A 64 -13.59 14.92 -12.55
C ASP A 64 -14.45 15.02 -11.28
N SER A 65 -14.90 13.87 -10.76
CA SER A 65 -15.75 13.80 -9.56
C SER A 65 -14.94 13.83 -8.25
N ILE A 66 -15.40 14.64 -7.30
CA ILE A 66 -14.77 14.80 -5.98
C ILE A 66 -15.83 14.57 -4.91
N ALA A 67 -15.68 13.54 -4.08
CA ALA A 67 -16.44 13.38 -2.85
C ALA A 67 -15.50 13.66 -1.67
N SER A 68 -15.72 14.74 -0.94
CA SER A 68 -14.79 15.23 0.09
C SER A 68 -15.53 15.51 1.40
N ILE A 69 -15.00 14.95 2.48
CA ILE A 69 -15.40 15.23 3.85
C ILE A 69 -14.12 15.62 4.60
N PRO A 70 -13.83 16.92 4.77
CA PRO A 70 -12.52 17.39 5.19
C PRO A 70 -12.19 17.00 6.63
N SER A 71 -10.92 16.71 6.88
CA SER A 71 -10.41 16.41 8.21
C SER A 71 -10.41 17.63 9.14
N GLY A 72 -10.68 17.43 10.43
CA GLY A 72 -10.65 18.49 11.46
C GLY A 72 -12.00 18.99 11.97
N GLY A 73 -13.11 18.44 11.47
CA GLY A 73 -14.47 18.68 12.00
C GLY A 73 -14.82 17.86 13.26
N ARG A 74 -16.08 17.93 13.69
CA ARG A 74 -16.65 17.01 14.72
C ARG A 74 -17.04 15.65 14.12
N ASN A 75 -16.31 15.19 13.11
CA ASN A 75 -16.75 14.13 12.24
C ASN A 75 -16.51 12.76 12.88
N PHE A 76 -17.57 11.97 13.04
CA PHE A 76 -17.51 10.70 13.75
C PHE A 76 -17.63 9.51 12.79
N VAL A 77 -18.58 9.51 11.86
CA VAL A 77 -18.65 8.54 10.75
C VAL A 77 -18.71 9.28 9.43
N ASP A 78 -17.71 9.05 8.57
CA ASP A 78 -17.60 9.67 7.25
C ASP A 78 -17.55 8.62 6.14
N VAL A 79 -18.38 8.79 5.12
CA VAL A 79 -18.43 7.93 3.94
C VAL A 79 -18.32 8.79 2.68
N ALA A 80 -17.16 8.77 2.03
CA ALA A 80 -16.91 9.45 0.75
C ALA A 80 -16.87 8.43 -0.40
N THR A 81 -17.64 8.67 -1.45
CA THR A 81 -17.72 7.77 -2.61
C THR A 81 -17.67 8.57 -3.91
N ALA A 82 -16.73 8.23 -4.81
CA ALA A 82 -16.52 8.93 -6.07
C ALA A 82 -16.47 7.94 -7.26
N PHE A 83 -17.25 8.20 -8.31
CA PHE A 83 -17.40 7.30 -9.45
C PHE A 83 -17.17 8.03 -10.77
N GLY A 84 -16.08 7.72 -11.49
CA GLY A 84 -15.80 8.23 -12.82
C GLY A 84 -14.31 8.27 -13.16
N ASP A 85 -14.00 9.02 -14.22
CA ASP A 85 -12.61 9.34 -14.58
C ASP A 85 -12.12 10.51 -13.73
N ASN A 86 -10.86 10.49 -13.28
CA ASN A 86 -10.27 11.47 -12.36
C ASN A 86 -11.01 11.57 -11.01
N ALA A 87 -11.53 10.46 -10.49
CA ALA A 87 -12.36 10.45 -9.29
C ALA A 87 -11.53 10.47 -7.98
N LEU A 88 -11.87 11.39 -7.08
CA LEU A 88 -11.29 11.55 -5.75
C LEU A 88 -12.36 11.33 -4.67
N ALA A 89 -12.11 10.39 -3.75
CA ALA A 89 -12.89 10.22 -2.52
C ALA A 89 -11.99 10.50 -1.30
N GLU A 90 -12.38 11.44 -0.44
CA GLU A 90 -11.66 11.85 0.78
C GLU A 90 -12.60 11.88 1.98
N ALA A 91 -12.24 11.21 3.09
CA ALA A 91 -13.02 11.15 4.32
C ALA A 91 -12.16 11.39 5.57
N GLY A 92 -12.54 12.33 6.45
CA GLY A 92 -11.66 12.92 7.47
C GLY A 92 -12.11 12.79 8.94
N GLY A 93 -12.95 11.81 9.28
CA GLY A 93 -13.54 11.63 10.61
C GLY A 93 -12.87 10.55 11.48
N LEU A 94 -13.58 10.13 12.54
CA LEU A 94 -13.12 9.07 13.45
C LEU A 94 -13.25 7.66 12.87
N LEU A 95 -14.34 7.40 12.15
CA LEU A 95 -14.63 6.17 11.41
C LEU A 95 -14.82 6.56 9.95
N THR A 96 -13.92 6.14 9.06
CA THR A 96 -13.87 6.65 7.68
C THR A 96 -13.95 5.54 6.64
N VAL A 97 -14.70 5.78 5.58
CA VAL A 97 -14.71 4.95 4.36
C VAL A 97 -14.57 5.87 3.15
N ALA A 98 -13.50 5.71 2.38
CA ALA A 98 -13.27 6.36 1.10
C ALA A 98 -13.32 5.29 -0.02
N LEU A 99 -14.19 5.48 -1.01
CA LEU A 99 -14.35 4.57 -2.16
C LEU A 99 -14.24 5.37 -3.47
N ALA A 100 -13.25 5.10 -4.29
CA ALA A 100 -13.15 5.65 -5.65
C ALA A 100 -13.26 4.53 -6.70
N ALA A 101 -13.92 4.78 -7.83
CA ALA A 101 -14.13 3.78 -8.88
C ALA A 101 -14.13 4.40 -10.29
N GLY A 102 -13.49 3.75 -11.27
CA GLY A 102 -13.31 4.27 -12.63
C GLY A 102 -11.85 4.37 -13.06
N GLN A 103 -11.38 5.57 -13.44
CA GLN A 103 -10.04 5.83 -13.98
C GLN A 103 -9.33 6.98 -13.24
N ASN A 104 -8.00 7.01 -13.19
CA ASN A 104 -7.21 8.03 -12.47
C ASN A 104 -7.69 8.24 -11.01
N LEU A 105 -7.67 7.19 -10.19
CA LEU A 105 -8.41 7.18 -8.91
C LEU A 105 -7.57 7.58 -7.70
N SER A 106 -8.21 8.25 -6.75
CA SER A 106 -7.67 8.50 -5.41
C SER A 106 -8.72 8.25 -4.33
N ALA A 107 -8.46 7.30 -3.42
CA ALA A 107 -9.25 7.10 -2.20
C ALA A 107 -8.37 7.39 -0.97
N LEU A 108 -8.78 8.38 -0.18
CA LEU A 108 -8.04 8.93 0.95
C LEU A 108 -8.91 8.85 2.22
N ALA A 109 -8.62 7.88 3.09
CA ALA A 109 -9.27 7.71 4.37
C ALA A 109 -8.38 8.25 5.49
N ALA A 110 -8.87 9.26 6.20
CA ALA A 110 -8.29 9.90 7.36
C ALA A 110 -6.87 10.48 7.17
N THR A 111 -6.50 10.83 5.93
CA THR A 111 -5.17 11.38 5.59
C THR A 111 -4.91 12.73 6.27
N GLY A 112 -3.70 12.90 6.81
CA GLY A 112 -3.29 14.15 7.46
C GLY A 112 -3.75 14.32 8.91
N LEU A 113 -4.48 13.34 9.47
CA LEU A 113 -4.82 13.28 10.89
C LEU A 113 -3.69 12.65 11.72
N SER A 114 -3.65 12.97 13.02
CA SER A 114 -2.74 12.29 13.95
C SER A 114 -3.07 10.79 14.01
N SER A 115 -2.05 9.93 13.88
CA SER A 115 -2.17 8.46 13.76
C SER A 115 -2.89 7.74 14.91
N TYR A 116 -3.27 8.47 15.96
CA TYR A 116 -3.94 7.98 17.16
C TYR A 116 -5.44 8.33 17.24
N LEU A 117 -5.95 9.20 16.37
CA LEU A 117 -7.35 9.66 16.44
C LEU A 117 -8.31 8.81 15.59
N PRO A 118 -8.06 8.54 14.29
CA PRO A 118 -9.03 7.86 13.44
C PRO A 118 -9.08 6.36 13.76
N VAL A 119 -10.16 5.88 14.37
CA VAL A 119 -10.25 4.54 14.97
C VAL A 119 -10.38 3.42 13.92
N ALA A 120 -11.09 3.65 12.82
CA ALA A 120 -11.22 2.69 11.73
C ALA A 120 -11.33 3.40 10.39
N ASN A 121 -10.45 3.09 9.44
CA ASN A 121 -10.24 3.85 8.21
C ASN A 121 -10.10 2.90 7.03
N VAL A 122 -10.99 3.02 6.05
CA VAL A 122 -11.06 2.09 4.92
C VAL A 122 -10.97 2.87 3.61
N ALA A 123 -9.91 2.67 2.83
CA ALA A 123 -9.75 3.24 1.50
C ALA A 123 -9.84 2.13 0.43
N ILE A 124 -10.69 2.29 -0.57
CA ILE A 124 -10.94 1.31 -1.62
C ILE A 124 -10.92 2.01 -2.98
N ASN A 125 -10.03 1.54 -3.87
CA ASN A 125 -10.08 1.86 -5.29
C ASN A 125 -10.63 0.68 -6.09
N LEU A 126 -11.51 0.96 -7.06
CA LEU A 126 -11.98 0.02 -8.08
C LEU A 126 -11.54 0.55 -9.46
N GLY A 127 -10.27 0.31 -9.80
CA GLY A 127 -9.64 0.86 -10.99
C GLY A 127 -9.87 0.00 -12.24
N PHE A 128 -10.21 0.63 -13.36
CA PHE A 128 -10.38 -0.04 -14.66
C PHE A 128 -9.46 0.56 -15.75
N SER A 129 -8.37 1.24 -15.34
CA SER A 129 -7.55 2.11 -16.20
C SER A 129 -6.05 1.78 -16.16
N PRO A 130 -5.30 2.04 -17.24
CA PRO A 130 -3.84 1.97 -17.29
C PRO A 130 -3.12 3.17 -16.65
N THR A 131 -3.80 3.98 -15.84
CA THR A 131 -3.23 5.19 -15.20
C THR A 131 -3.16 5.09 -13.67
N ASN A 132 -2.64 6.13 -13.01
CA ASN A 132 -2.33 6.12 -11.58
C ASN A 132 -3.56 5.85 -10.72
N ASN A 133 -3.44 4.95 -9.73
CA ASN A 133 -4.45 4.71 -8.71
C ASN A 133 -3.80 4.76 -7.32
N LEU A 134 -4.25 5.67 -6.46
CA LEU A 134 -3.75 5.88 -5.11
C LEU A 134 -4.81 5.50 -4.08
N SER A 135 -4.50 4.58 -3.18
CA SER A 135 -5.36 4.24 -2.03
C SER A 135 -4.56 4.47 -0.74
N VAL A 136 -5.09 5.28 0.18
CA VAL A 136 -4.41 5.61 1.45
C VAL A 136 -5.40 5.57 2.60
N ALA A 137 -5.08 4.84 3.67
CA ALA A 137 -5.81 4.85 4.93
C ALA A 137 -4.84 5.12 6.10
N GLU A 138 -5.02 6.22 6.83
CA GLU A 138 -4.16 6.62 7.95
C GLU A 138 -4.91 6.57 9.31
N GLY A 139 -4.24 6.19 10.40
CA GLY A 139 -4.85 6.15 11.74
C GLY A 139 -4.63 4.83 12.50
N VAL A 140 -5.64 4.41 13.27
CA VAL A 140 -5.58 3.28 14.21
C VAL A 140 -5.97 1.96 13.56
N GLY A 141 -7.06 1.90 12.79
CA GLY A 141 -7.62 0.66 12.23
C GLY A 141 -7.73 0.71 10.71
N ASN A 142 -6.62 0.57 10.00
CA ASN A 142 -6.50 0.97 8.59
C ASN A 142 -6.61 -0.22 7.64
N VAL A 143 -7.48 -0.11 6.65
CA VAL A 143 -7.58 -1.03 5.52
C VAL A 143 -7.46 -0.22 4.24
N SER A 144 -6.48 -0.54 3.40
CA SER A 144 -6.31 0.10 2.08
C SER A 144 -6.31 -0.97 0.99
N VAL A 145 -7.17 -0.78 -0.01
CA VAL A 145 -7.41 -1.75 -1.08
C VAL A 145 -7.40 -1.05 -2.44
N ASN A 146 -6.86 -1.74 -3.44
CA ASN A 146 -7.05 -1.42 -4.85
C ASN A 146 -7.40 -2.70 -5.61
N LEU A 147 -8.53 -2.70 -6.31
CA LEU A 147 -9.02 -3.82 -7.10
C LEU A 147 -8.99 -3.45 -8.58
N PHE A 148 -8.60 -4.42 -9.41
CA PHE A 148 -8.63 -4.39 -10.88
C PHE A 148 -7.74 -3.34 -11.59
N GLY A 149 -7.23 -2.32 -10.90
CA GLY A 149 -6.43 -1.25 -11.49
C GLY A 149 -5.16 -1.75 -12.17
N SER A 150 -4.84 -1.18 -13.34
CA SER A 150 -3.81 -1.71 -14.25
C SER A 150 -2.78 -0.68 -14.72
N GLY A 151 -2.56 0.39 -13.95
CA GLY A 151 -1.74 1.53 -14.36
C GLY A 151 -0.34 1.66 -13.75
N ALA A 152 0.47 2.53 -14.37
CA ALA A 152 1.92 2.57 -14.13
C ALA A 152 2.36 3.19 -12.80
N GLY A 153 1.49 3.94 -12.11
CA GLY A 153 1.76 4.56 -10.81
C GLY A 153 0.70 4.17 -9.78
N GLN A 154 0.68 2.89 -9.38
CA GLN A 154 -0.22 2.39 -8.35
C GLN A 154 0.45 2.35 -6.98
N ASP A 155 -0.20 2.90 -5.96
CA ASP A 155 0.27 2.87 -4.57
C ASP A 155 -0.90 2.62 -3.62
N VAL A 156 -0.71 1.69 -2.68
CA VAL A 156 -1.73 1.25 -1.72
C VAL A 156 -1.11 1.29 -0.33
N ARG A 157 -1.58 2.19 0.53
CA ARG A 157 -0.92 2.57 1.78
C ARG A 157 -1.88 2.49 2.96
N ALA A 158 -1.64 1.57 3.90
CA ALA A 158 -2.23 1.60 5.23
C ALA A 158 -1.17 2.11 6.23
N ILE A 159 -1.48 3.12 7.04
CA ILE A 159 -0.48 3.86 7.84
C ILE A 159 -0.94 4.06 9.29
N GLY A 160 -0.19 3.49 10.23
CA GLY A 160 -0.43 3.65 11.67
C GLY A 160 -0.52 2.32 12.41
N LEU A 161 -1.51 2.15 13.29
CA LEU A 161 -1.45 1.13 14.35
C LEU A 161 -1.97 -0.26 13.95
N GLY A 162 -2.98 -0.37 13.08
CA GLY A 162 -3.71 -1.61 12.80
C GLY A 162 -4.00 -1.78 11.31
N ASN A 163 -2.95 -2.04 10.53
CA ASN A 163 -2.90 -1.92 9.08
C ASN A 163 -3.22 -3.23 8.35
N ILE A 164 -3.92 -3.12 7.22
CA ILE A 164 -3.85 -4.07 6.11
C ILE A 164 -3.86 -3.29 4.77
N ALA A 165 -2.91 -3.53 3.88
CA ALA A 165 -2.86 -2.97 2.52
C ALA A 165 -2.85 -4.10 1.48
N ILE A 166 -3.87 -4.23 0.62
CA ILE A 166 -3.94 -5.32 -0.38
C ILE A 166 -4.32 -4.82 -1.79
N ASN A 167 -3.51 -5.14 -2.79
CA ASN A 167 -3.72 -4.77 -4.20
C ASN A 167 -3.96 -5.99 -5.11
N LEU A 168 -4.89 -5.90 -6.08
CA LEU A 168 -5.22 -7.05 -6.95
C LEU A 168 -5.76 -6.80 -8.37
N GLY A 169 -5.27 -5.73 -8.99
CA GLY A 169 -4.93 -5.71 -10.43
C GLY A 169 -3.49 -5.19 -10.57
N GLY A 170 -2.88 -5.29 -11.75
CA GLY A 170 -1.49 -4.84 -11.94
C GLY A 170 -1.25 -4.08 -13.24
N THR A 171 -0.76 -2.85 -13.15
CA THR A 171 0.64 -2.56 -13.53
C THR A 171 1.33 -1.67 -12.45
N SER A 172 2.55 -1.17 -12.67
CA SER A 172 3.65 -1.04 -11.69
C SER A 172 3.40 -0.47 -10.28
N ASN A 173 3.11 -1.36 -9.34
CA ASN A 173 2.77 -1.11 -7.94
C ASN A 173 3.91 -0.71 -6.97
N ALA A 174 3.52 -0.03 -5.89
CA ALA A 174 3.98 -0.32 -4.53
C ALA A 174 2.78 -0.61 -3.59
N VAL A 175 2.99 -1.38 -2.51
CA VAL A 175 1.96 -1.65 -1.48
C VAL A 175 2.60 -1.60 -0.11
N ARG A 176 2.09 -0.80 0.84
CA ARG A 176 2.77 -0.49 2.10
C ARG A 176 1.82 -0.55 3.29
N ALA A 177 2.23 -1.25 4.34
CA ALA A 177 1.61 -1.23 5.65
C ALA A 177 2.61 -0.63 6.66
N SER A 178 2.38 0.61 7.10
CA SER A 178 3.17 1.37 8.09
C SER A 178 4.69 1.37 7.84
N VAL A 179 5.11 1.79 6.65
CA VAL A 179 6.54 1.82 6.26
C VAL A 179 7.01 3.25 6.02
N GLY A 180 8.16 3.58 6.62
CA GLY A 180 8.69 4.96 6.66
C GLY A 180 8.05 5.82 7.74
N THR A 181 7.28 5.21 8.66
CA THR A 181 6.58 5.87 9.76
C THR A 181 7.37 5.76 11.06
N GLY A 182 7.30 6.79 11.91
CA GLY A 182 7.84 6.73 13.28
C GLY A 182 6.96 5.93 14.26
N THR A 183 5.82 5.42 13.79
CA THR A 183 4.78 4.77 14.60
C THR A 183 4.81 3.25 14.36
N PRO A 184 5.14 2.43 15.38
CA PRO A 184 5.09 0.97 15.25
C PRO A 184 3.64 0.49 15.09
N ALA A 185 3.46 -0.54 14.28
CA ALA A 185 2.17 -1.17 14.06
C ALA A 185 1.96 -2.33 15.06
N TYR A 186 0.74 -2.55 15.55
CA TYR A 186 0.37 -3.81 16.22
C TYR A 186 0.13 -4.93 15.21
N PHE A 187 -0.46 -4.57 14.06
CA PHE A 187 -0.65 -5.46 12.93
C PHE A 187 -0.26 -4.72 11.66
N SER A 188 0.60 -5.34 10.84
CA SER A 188 1.05 -4.76 9.58
C SER A 188 1.00 -5.81 8.47
N SER A 189 -0.09 -5.87 7.71
CA SER A 189 -0.23 -6.80 6.59
C SER A 189 -0.17 -6.09 5.23
N ALA A 190 0.69 -6.52 4.31
CA ALA A 190 0.83 -5.96 2.96
C ALA A 190 0.81 -7.07 1.90
N LEU A 191 -0.20 -7.12 1.03
CA LEU A 191 -0.43 -8.28 0.15
C LEU A 191 -0.75 -7.87 -1.31
N ASN A 192 -0.35 -8.70 -2.28
CA ASN A 192 -0.67 -8.50 -3.70
C ASN A 192 -0.85 -9.87 -4.39
N ILE A 193 -1.75 -10.04 -5.37
CA ILE A 193 -1.98 -11.32 -6.06
C ILE A 193 -2.02 -11.20 -7.63
N GLY A 194 -1.65 -10.07 -8.28
CA GLY A 194 -1.71 -9.91 -9.77
C GLY A 194 -0.79 -8.80 -10.40
N GLY A 195 -0.08 -9.08 -11.53
CA GLY A 195 1.33 -8.72 -11.97
C GLY A 195 1.85 -7.37 -12.62
N SER A 196 3.20 -7.18 -12.57
CA SER A 196 4.18 -6.20 -13.21
C SER A 196 4.20 -4.67 -12.91
N GLY A 197 5.23 -3.95 -12.36
CA GLY A 197 6.41 -4.25 -11.49
C GLY A 197 6.40 -3.62 -10.03
N ASN A 198 7.00 -4.26 -8.99
CA ASN A 198 6.56 -4.22 -7.54
C ASN A 198 7.65 -3.78 -6.52
N LEU A 199 7.23 -3.20 -5.38
CA LEU A 199 7.72 -3.60 -4.02
C LEU A 199 6.63 -3.48 -2.94
N VAL A 200 6.38 -4.58 -2.21
CA VAL A 200 5.37 -4.71 -1.13
C VAL A 200 6.05 -4.69 0.26
N GLN A 201 5.60 -3.86 1.20
CA GLN A 201 6.30 -3.65 2.47
C GLN A 201 5.37 -3.64 3.69
N ALA A 202 5.80 -4.32 4.76
CA ALA A 202 5.18 -4.25 6.07
C ALA A 202 6.20 -3.73 7.11
N GLY A 203 5.72 -2.81 7.95
CA GLY A 203 6.45 -2.13 9.00
C GLY A 203 6.76 -3.00 10.22
N SER A 204 7.37 -2.36 11.21
CA SER A 204 7.72 -2.99 12.47
C SER A 204 6.51 -3.19 13.38
N GLY A 205 6.42 -4.35 14.03
CA GLY A 205 5.36 -4.65 14.99
C GLY A 205 5.58 -5.93 15.80
N PRO A 206 4.52 -6.44 16.47
CA PRO A 206 4.42 -7.77 17.06
C PRO A 206 3.70 -8.81 16.18
N LEU A 207 3.00 -8.40 15.12
CA LEU A 207 2.56 -9.27 14.03
C LEU A 207 2.64 -8.52 12.71
N ALA A 208 3.41 -9.04 11.76
CA ALA A 208 3.67 -8.28 10.54
C ALA A 208 3.87 -9.24 9.35
N ILE A 209 3.06 -9.09 8.31
CA ILE A 209 2.93 -10.00 7.16
C ILE A 209 3.10 -9.22 5.85
N ALA A 210 3.85 -9.77 4.90
CA ALA A 210 4.06 -9.20 3.59
C ALA A 210 4.01 -10.33 2.57
N GLY A 211 3.52 -10.08 1.36
CA GLY A 211 3.41 -11.17 0.41
C GLY A 211 2.95 -10.72 -0.94
N ALA A 212 3.33 -11.47 -1.97
CA ALA A 212 2.67 -11.37 -3.23
C ALA A 212 2.73 -12.65 -4.05
N LEU A 213 1.68 -12.79 -4.83
CA LEU A 213 1.43 -13.84 -5.77
C LEU A 213 1.28 -13.17 -7.14
N ASN A 214 1.62 -13.88 -8.22
CA ASN A 214 1.66 -13.38 -9.60
C ASN A 214 2.51 -12.08 -9.78
N GLN A 215 3.81 -12.28 -10.01
CA GLN A 215 4.88 -11.33 -9.69
C GLN A 215 5.22 -10.28 -10.77
N PHE A 216 6.29 -9.53 -10.50
CA PHE A 216 6.40 -8.13 -10.90
C PHE A 216 7.86 -7.64 -11.12
N GLY A 217 8.82 -8.54 -11.36
CA GLY A 217 10.25 -8.21 -11.09
C GLY A 217 10.57 -8.05 -9.60
N ALA A 218 9.55 -7.77 -8.78
CA ALA A 218 9.41 -8.11 -7.37
C ALA A 218 10.36 -7.43 -6.38
N THR A 219 9.80 -6.87 -5.32
CA THR A 219 10.44 -6.93 -4.00
C THR A 219 9.40 -7.04 -2.89
N VAL A 220 9.81 -7.55 -1.73
CA VAL A 220 9.00 -7.69 -0.52
C VAL A 220 9.84 -7.41 0.70
N THR A 221 9.29 -6.74 1.70
CA THR A 221 9.97 -6.60 2.99
C THR A 221 9.05 -6.70 4.18
N GLN A 222 9.56 -7.33 5.23
CA GLN A 222 8.81 -7.65 6.44
C GLN A 222 9.63 -7.31 7.68
N PHE A 223 9.39 -6.15 8.32
CA PHE A 223 10.23 -5.70 9.44
C PHE A 223 9.83 -6.24 10.82
N ALA A 224 9.55 -7.55 10.82
CA ALA A 224 9.24 -8.42 11.94
C ALA A 224 7.91 -8.13 12.69
N PRO A 225 7.22 -9.19 13.19
CA PRO A 225 7.66 -10.58 13.31
C PRO A 225 6.83 -11.51 12.42
N GLY A 226 7.43 -11.95 11.30
CA GLY A 226 6.94 -13.04 10.44
C GLY A 226 5.55 -12.84 9.82
N ILE A 227 5.41 -12.75 8.50
CA ILE A 227 5.85 -13.73 7.50
C ILE A 227 5.87 -13.07 6.12
N ASN A 228 6.83 -13.42 5.26
CA ASN A 228 7.09 -12.72 3.99
C ASN A 228 7.03 -13.65 2.75
N LEU A 229 6.00 -13.57 1.91
CA LEU A 229 5.63 -14.65 0.96
C LEU A 229 5.69 -14.26 -0.52
N PHE A 230 6.84 -14.46 -1.18
CA PHE A 230 7.02 -14.38 -2.65
C PHE A 230 7.51 -15.72 -3.22
N THR A 231 6.78 -16.31 -4.17
CA THR A 231 6.83 -17.77 -4.39
C THR A 231 7.15 -18.22 -5.83
N ARG A 232 8.35 -18.79 -6.04
CA ARG A 232 8.63 -19.90 -6.99
C ARG A 232 9.70 -20.89 -6.49
N VAL A 233 10.67 -20.45 -5.67
CA VAL A 233 11.78 -21.32 -5.19
C VAL A 233 11.41 -22.22 -4.00
N ALA A 234 10.43 -21.82 -3.18
CA ALA A 234 9.98 -22.60 -2.02
C ALA A 234 9.55 -24.05 -2.38
N LEU A 235 8.94 -24.23 -3.56
CA LEU A 235 8.50 -25.54 -4.05
C LEU A 235 9.69 -26.44 -4.47
N ALA A 236 10.75 -25.85 -5.05
CA ALA A 236 11.95 -26.57 -5.44
C ALA A 236 12.83 -26.96 -4.23
N ALA A 237 12.86 -26.11 -3.20
CA ALA A 237 13.53 -26.41 -1.93
C ALA A 237 12.82 -27.55 -1.18
N ALA A 238 11.48 -27.49 -1.05
CA ALA A 238 10.68 -28.56 -0.46
C ALA A 238 10.87 -29.91 -1.18
N ALA A 239 10.87 -29.90 -2.51
CA ALA A 239 11.11 -31.10 -3.33
C ALA A 239 12.51 -31.71 -3.16
N ARG A 240 13.54 -30.91 -2.81
CA ARG A 240 14.90 -31.42 -2.52
C ARG A 240 15.02 -32.00 -1.11
N VAL A 241 14.36 -31.42 -0.10
CA VAL A 241 14.41 -31.92 1.28
C VAL A 241 13.81 -33.33 1.39
N LEU A 242 12.75 -33.64 0.63
CA LEU A 242 12.21 -35.00 0.54
C LEU A 242 13.21 -36.03 -0.04
N LYS A 243 14.04 -35.65 -1.02
CA LYS A 243 15.04 -36.57 -1.61
C LYS A 243 16.21 -36.86 -0.67
N VAL A 244 16.58 -35.94 0.22
CA VAL A 244 17.69 -36.15 1.16
C VAL A 244 17.27 -37.07 2.32
N HIS A 245 16.05 -36.90 2.86
CA HIS A 245 15.54 -37.77 3.93
C HIS A 245 15.29 -39.23 3.49
N ALA A 246 15.14 -39.49 2.19
CA ALA A 246 15.05 -40.85 1.67
C ALA A 246 16.41 -41.57 1.58
N ALA A 247 17.53 -40.86 1.69
CA ALA A 247 18.87 -41.41 1.49
C ALA A 247 19.64 -41.69 2.80
N THR A 248 19.31 -41.01 3.90
CA THR A 248 20.04 -41.12 5.18
C THR A 248 19.64 -42.30 6.06
N THR A 249 18.63 -43.09 5.68
CA THR A 249 18.15 -44.26 6.45
C THR A 249 18.67 -45.60 5.92
N ALA A 250 19.63 -45.60 4.98
CA ALA A 250 20.06 -46.81 4.26
C ALA A 250 21.59 -46.94 4.07
N SER A 251 22.38 -46.70 5.13
CA SER A 251 23.81 -47.08 5.27
C SER A 251 24.36 -46.61 6.62
N HIS A 252 25.23 -47.32 7.35
CA HIS A 252 25.72 -48.70 7.21
C HIS A 252 26.28 -49.12 8.60
N VAL A 253 25.77 -50.20 9.21
CA VAL A 253 26.42 -50.79 10.40
C VAL A 253 27.34 -51.90 9.90
N THR A 254 28.65 -51.70 9.95
CA THR A 254 29.63 -52.78 9.71
C THR A 254 30.86 -52.59 10.58
N VAL A 255 31.48 -53.71 10.92
CA VAL A 255 32.23 -53.88 12.18
C VAL A 255 33.70 -53.49 12.05
N LYS A 256 34.20 -52.92 13.15
CA LYS A 256 35.59 -52.59 13.47
C LYS A 256 36.58 -53.76 13.25
N ALA A 257 37.66 -53.50 12.51
CA ALA A 257 38.91 -54.27 12.58
C ALA A 257 40.12 -53.33 12.38
N ALA A 258 41.23 -53.61 13.06
CA ALA A 258 42.48 -52.84 13.07
C ALA A 258 43.62 -53.75 13.59
N PRO A 259 44.92 -53.38 13.50
CA PRO A 259 45.61 -52.50 12.53
C PRO A 259 46.87 -53.17 11.91
N ALA A 260 47.56 -52.52 10.97
CA ALA A 260 48.92 -52.89 10.55
C ALA A 260 49.81 -51.68 10.17
N THR A 261 50.64 -51.29 11.13
CA THR A 261 52.05 -50.83 11.08
C THR A 261 52.66 -50.14 9.83
N LEU A 262 52.89 -48.82 9.98
CA LEU A 262 54.10 -48.01 9.69
C LEU A 262 55.22 -48.53 8.74
N SER A 263 55.47 -47.75 7.67
CA SER A 263 56.80 -47.29 7.18
C SER A 263 56.56 -46.23 6.08
N GLY A 264 57.24 -45.10 5.92
CA GLY A 264 58.45 -44.59 6.58
C GLY A 264 59.50 -44.14 5.54
N SER A 265 59.56 -42.85 5.17
CA SER A 265 60.77 -42.12 4.71
C SER A 265 60.42 -40.69 4.25
N ALA A 266 61.40 -39.79 4.20
CA ALA A 266 61.22 -38.35 4.03
C ALA A 266 61.92 -37.79 2.78
N ALA A 267 61.37 -36.68 2.26
CA ALA A 267 62.13 -35.60 1.63
C ALA A 267 61.23 -34.35 1.53
N HIS A 268 61.69 -33.09 1.41
CA HIS A 268 62.80 -32.30 1.93
C HIS A 268 62.69 -30.94 1.17
N GLN A 269 63.00 -29.83 1.85
CA GLN A 269 63.22 -28.47 1.29
C GLN A 269 62.05 -27.59 0.81
N LYS A 270 62.40 -26.31 0.70
CA LYS A 270 61.67 -25.03 0.88
C LYS A 270 62.56 -23.95 0.18
N PRO A 271 62.17 -22.66 0.18
CA PRO A 271 61.24 -21.93 -0.70
C PRO A 271 61.96 -21.17 -1.84
N VAL A 272 61.23 -20.26 -2.52
CA VAL A 272 61.58 -18.84 -2.88
C VAL A 272 60.94 -18.47 -4.23
N GLY A 273 60.28 -17.30 -4.30
CA GLY A 273 59.70 -16.77 -5.56
C GLY A 273 58.78 -15.55 -5.40
N HIS A 274 59.36 -14.36 -5.45
CA HIS A 274 58.75 -13.01 -5.62
C HIS A 274 59.85 -12.14 -6.29
N PRO A 275 59.58 -10.98 -6.95
CA PRO A 275 58.32 -10.22 -7.07
C PRO A 275 58.04 -9.64 -8.51
N ALA A 276 57.13 -8.65 -8.58
CA ALA A 276 57.16 -7.44 -9.44
C ALA A 276 56.24 -7.30 -10.70
N GLY A 277 55.83 -6.04 -10.95
CA GLY A 277 54.91 -5.55 -12.01
C GLY A 277 53.59 -5.04 -11.41
N VAL A 278 53.30 -3.76 -11.14
CA VAL A 278 53.60 -2.47 -11.82
C VAL A 278 52.94 -2.33 -13.19
N GLY A 279 51.94 -1.45 -13.29
CA GLY A 279 51.26 -1.07 -14.53
C GLY A 279 50.26 0.09 -14.32
N HIS A 280 50.69 1.32 -14.64
CA HIS A 280 49.83 2.52 -14.70
C HIS A 280 49.21 2.72 -16.08
N ALA A 281 47.94 3.13 -16.15
CA ALA A 281 47.35 4.03 -17.14
C ALA A 281 46.03 4.55 -16.54
N ARG A 282 45.94 5.83 -16.18
CA ARG A 282 45.35 6.93 -16.98
C ARG A 282 43.84 6.82 -17.13
#